data_AF-A0AA36FYZ2-F1
#
_entry.id   AF-A0AA36FYZ2-F1
#
_cell.length_a   1.000
_cell.length_b   1.000
_cell.length_c   1.000
_cell.angle_alpha   90.00
_cell.angle_beta   90.00
_cell.angle_gamma   90.00
#
_symmetry.space_group_name_H-M   'P 1'
#
loop_
_entity.id
_entity.type
_entity.pdbx_description
1 polymer ?
#
loop_
_entity_poly.entity_id
_entity_poly.type
_entity_poly.pdbx_seq_one_letter_code
_entity_poly.pdbx_strand_id
1 'polypeptide(L)'
;MKAAGLTGSGQVKSPKLWWPRGMGDPNLYIFRVEISSPDGQIVDQYDEEFGFRSVTYDNHQMYINNKPFYCIGFGMHEDSEGLH
;
A
#
# COMPACT_ATOMS: atom_id res chain seq x y z
N MET A 1 9.99 9.26 26.61
CA MET A 1 9.67 7.82 26.72
C MET A 1 9.60 7.25 25.31
N LYS A 2 10.28 6.14 25.01
CA LYS A 2 10.13 5.42 23.72
C LYS A 2 9.00 4.41 23.89
N ALA A 3 7.95 4.52 23.09
CA ALA A 3 6.98 3.43 22.99
C ALA A 3 7.62 2.28 22.18
N ALA A 4 7.55 1.06 22.69
CA ALA A 4 7.86 -0.14 21.92
C ALA A 4 6.55 -0.61 21.28
N GLY A 5 6.44 -0.52 19.96
CA GLY A 5 5.26 -0.98 19.22
C GLY A 5 5.18 -2.50 19.15
N LEU A 6 3.98 -3.03 18.89
CA LEU A 6 3.77 -4.43 18.55
C LEU A 6 4.25 -4.69 17.12
N THR A 7 4.87 -5.85 16.88
CA THR A 7 5.27 -6.31 15.55
C THR A 7 4.68 -7.69 15.28
N GLY A 8 4.36 -7.96 14.02
CA GLY A 8 3.81 -9.24 13.58
C GLY A 8 4.11 -9.47 12.10
N SER A 9 4.05 -10.73 11.69
CA SER A 9 4.20 -11.13 10.29
C SER A 9 3.17 -12.20 9.95
N GLY A 10 2.80 -12.28 8.68
CA GLY A 10 1.82 -13.22 8.18
C GLY A 10 2.00 -13.45 6.68
N GLN A 11 1.36 -14.49 6.16
CA GLN A 11 1.41 -14.84 4.76
C GLN A 11 0.00 -14.91 4.17
N VAL A 12 -0.21 -14.19 3.08
CA VAL A 12 -1.42 -14.32 2.25
C VAL A 12 -1.08 -15.24 1.08
N LYS A 13 -1.83 -16.34 0.94
CA LYS A 13 -1.63 -17.28 -0.16
C LYS A 13 -2.26 -16.72 -1.43
N SER A 14 -1.46 -16.63 -2.49
CA SER A 14 -1.89 -16.24 -3.84
C SER A 14 -2.80 -14.99 -3.89
N PRO A 15 -2.35 -13.83 -3.37
CA PRO A 15 -3.14 -12.60 -3.44
C PRO A 15 -3.35 -12.16 -4.88
N LYS A 16 -4.47 -11.50 -5.16
CA LYS A 16 -4.62 -10.76 -6.41
C LYS A 16 -3.67 -9.57 -6.36
N LEU A 17 -2.81 -9.45 -7.37
CA LEU A 17 -1.81 -8.39 -7.42
C LEU A 17 -2.44 -7.06 -7.80
N TRP A 18 -1.91 -5.99 -7.24
CA TRP A 18 -2.18 -4.63 -7.71
C TRP A 18 -1.38 -4.37 -9.00
N TRP A 19 -2.03 -3.75 -9.97
CA TRP A 19 -1.41 -3.32 -11.23
C TRP A 19 -1.62 -1.82 -11.49
N PRO A 20 -0.62 -1.14 -12.09
CA PRO A 20 -0.82 0.21 -12.59
C PRO A 20 -1.79 0.21 -13.77
N ARG A 21 -2.32 1.40 -14.08
CA ARG A 21 -3.24 1.62 -15.21
C ARG A 21 -2.69 1.00 -16.50
N GLY A 22 -3.51 0.18 -17.15
CA GLY A 22 -3.18 -0.46 -18.43
C GLY A 22 -2.39 -1.77 -18.32
N MET A 23 -2.03 -2.23 -17.12
CA MET A 23 -1.30 -3.50 -16.91
C MET A 23 -2.13 -4.59 -16.22
N GLY A 24 -3.33 -4.27 -15.72
CA GLY A 24 -4.22 -5.20 -15.05
C GLY A 24 -5.13 -4.48 -14.05
N ASP A 25 -5.75 -5.28 -13.17
CA ASP A 25 -6.66 -4.77 -12.15
C ASP A 25 -5.89 -4.14 -10.96
N PRO A 26 -6.26 -2.94 -10.50
CA PRO A 26 -5.66 -2.27 -9.35
C PRO A 26 -6.22 -2.84 -8.03
N ASN A 27 -6.01 -4.13 -7.76
CA ASN A 27 -6.56 -4.80 -6.57
C ASN A 27 -6.00 -4.19 -5.27
N LEU A 28 -6.91 -3.79 -4.36
CA LEU A 28 -6.60 -3.22 -3.05
C LEU A 28 -7.26 -4.05 -1.94
N TYR A 29 -6.67 -3.97 -0.75
CA TYR A 29 -7.05 -4.65 0.47
C TYR A 29 -7.05 -3.66 1.63
N ILE A 30 -7.80 -3.95 2.69
CA ILE A 30 -7.78 -3.19 3.93
C ILE A 30 -7.04 -4.01 4.98
N PHE A 31 -5.98 -3.44 5.54
CA PHE A 31 -5.34 -3.93 6.75
C PHE A 31 -5.97 -3.25 7.95
N ARG A 32 -6.70 -4.02 8.75
CA ARG A 32 -7.36 -3.54 9.96
C ARG A 32 -6.56 -3.93 11.20
N VAL A 33 -6.26 -2.95 12.03
CA VAL A 33 -5.69 -3.13 13.37
C VAL A 33 -6.77 -2.78 14.38
N GLU A 34 -7.07 -3.70 15.29
CA GLU A 34 -8.00 -3.49 16.40
C GLU A 34 -7.22 -3.62 17.72
N ILE A 35 -7.47 -2.70 18.64
CA ILE A 35 -7.00 -2.80 20.03
C ILE A 35 -8.20 -3.20 20.86
N SER A 36 -8.10 -4.32 21.57
CA SER A 36 -9.15 -4.81 22.45
C SER A 36 -8.76 -4.63 23.92
N SER A 37 -9.73 -4.26 24.75
CA SER A 37 -9.60 -4.31 26.21
C SER A 37 -9.58 -5.76 26.72
N PRO A 38 -9.19 -6.00 28.00
CA PRO A 38 -9.16 -7.35 28.56
C PRO A 38 -10.52 -8.09 28.59
N ASP A 39 -11.62 -7.34 28.58
CA ASP A 39 -12.99 -7.87 28.48
C ASP A 39 -13.47 -8.05 27.03
N GLY A 40 -12.60 -7.81 26.04
CA GLY A 40 -12.83 -8.09 24.63
C GLY A 40 -13.52 -6.96 23.84
N GLN A 41 -13.73 -5.78 24.44
CA GLN A 41 -14.28 -4.63 23.71
C GLN A 41 -13.20 -4.00 22.83
N ILE A 42 -13.52 -3.70 21.57
CA ILE A 42 -12.62 -2.93 20.70
C ILE A 42 -12.61 -1.48 21.21
N VAL A 43 -11.45 -1.01 21.65
CA VAL A 43 -11.24 0.35 22.16
C VAL A 43 -10.65 1.29 21.13
N ASP A 44 -10.03 0.75 20.07
CA ASP A 44 -9.51 1.51 18.94
C ASP A 44 -9.45 0.63 17.68
N GLN A 45 -9.59 1.25 16.51
CA GLN A 45 -9.49 0.60 15.22
C GLN A 45 -8.84 1.54 14.21
N TYR A 46 -7.91 1.00 13.43
CA TYR A 46 -7.30 1.71 12.31
C TYR A 46 -7.29 0.84 11.06
N ASP A 47 -7.78 1.41 9.95
CA ASP A 47 -7.85 0.76 8.64
C ASP A 47 -6.84 1.42 7.70
N GLU A 48 -5.95 0.63 7.11
CA GLU A 48 -4.97 1.06 6.11
C GLU A 48 -5.25 0.35 4.77
N GLU A 49 -5.42 1.11 3.68
CA GLU A 49 -5.59 0.54 2.35
C GLU A 49 -4.23 0.22 1.71
N PHE A 50 -4.07 -0.97 1.13
CA PHE A 50 -2.82 -1.39 0.51
C PHE A 50 -3.03 -2.37 -0.66
N GLY A 51 -2.01 -2.53 -1.51
CA GLY A 51 -2.02 -3.46 -2.63
C GLY A 51 -0.74 -4.30 -2.70
N PHE A 52 -0.87 -5.59 -3.02
CA PHE A 52 0.29 -6.47 -3.19
C PHE A 52 0.94 -6.24 -4.57
N ARG A 53 2.18 -5.75 -4.60
CA ARG A 53 2.99 -5.64 -5.81
C ARG A 53 4.47 -5.83 -5.50
N SER A 54 5.24 -6.36 -6.46
CA SER A 54 6.69 -6.24 -6.45
C SER A 54 7.14 -5.09 -7.33
N VAL A 55 8.17 -4.37 -6.90
CA VAL A 55 8.87 -3.37 -7.69
C VAL A 55 10.35 -3.71 -7.67
N THR A 56 10.93 -3.91 -8.84
CA THR A 56 12.36 -4.19 -8.99
C THR A 56 12.97 -3.33 -10.09
N TYR A 57 14.28 -3.16 -10.07
CA TYR A 57 15.04 -2.43 -11.06
C TYR A 57 16.29 -3.20 -11.40
N ASP A 58 16.48 -3.49 -12.69
CA ASP A 58 17.66 -4.18 -13.21
C ASP A 58 17.92 -3.76 -14.65
N ASN A 59 19.20 -3.68 -15.03
CA ASN A 59 19.66 -3.33 -16.38
C ASN A 59 18.93 -2.13 -17.00
N HIS A 60 18.86 -1.01 -16.28
CA HIS A 60 18.17 0.22 -16.72
C HIS A 60 16.67 0.09 -17.00
N GLN A 61 16.02 -0.96 -16.46
CA GLN A 61 14.60 -1.23 -16.63
C GLN A 61 13.92 -1.41 -15.27
N MET A 62 12.80 -0.71 -15.06
CA MET A 62 11.90 -0.98 -13.92
C MET A 62 10.93 -2.11 -14.25
N TYR A 63 10.57 -2.90 -13.23
CA TYR A 63 9.59 -3.95 -13.34
C TYR A 63 8.54 -3.82 -12.24
N ILE A 64 7.27 -4.04 -12.61
CA ILE A 64 6.18 -4.24 -11.66
C ILE A 64 5.67 -5.67 -11.84
N ASN A 65 5.62 -6.44 -10.75
CA ASN A 65 5.19 -7.84 -10.78
C ASN A 65 5.93 -8.65 -11.87
N ASN A 66 7.24 -8.43 -11.98
CA ASN A 66 8.15 -9.02 -12.96
C ASN A 66 7.85 -8.69 -14.44
N LYS A 67 7.02 -7.67 -14.71
CA LYS A 67 6.79 -7.16 -16.07
C LYS A 67 7.46 -5.78 -16.26
N PRO A 68 8.11 -5.52 -17.40
CA PRO A 68 8.69 -4.21 -17.70
C PRO A 68 7.66 -3.10 -17.55
N PHE A 69 8.04 -2.03 -16.87
CA PHE A 69 7.21 -0.85 -16.61
C PHE A 69 7.94 0.41 -17.08
N TYR A 70 7.19 1.29 -17.77
CA TYR A 70 7.66 2.60 -18.18
C TYR A 70 6.81 3.68 -17.52
N CYS A 71 7.47 4.63 -16.85
CA CYS A 71 6.79 5.79 -16.27
C CYS A 71 6.36 6.74 -17.38
N ILE A 72 5.10 6.64 -17.80
CA ILE A 72 4.47 7.58 -18.73
C ILE A 72 3.48 8.40 -17.92
N GLY A 73 3.86 9.63 -17.60
CA GLY A 73 3.07 10.55 -16.79
C GLY A 73 3.45 12.00 -17.07
N PHE A 74 2.91 12.91 -16.28
CA PHE A 74 3.19 14.34 -16.33
C PHE A 74 3.62 14.81 -14.93
N GLY A 75 4.42 15.88 -14.88
CA GLY A 75 4.78 16.51 -13.61
C GLY A 75 3.58 17.30 -13.08
N MET A 76 3.06 16.89 -11.92
CA MET A 76 2.07 17.67 -11.17
C MET A 76 2.80 18.52 -10.14
N HIS A 77 2.52 19.82 -10.13
CA HIS A 77 2.95 20.73 -9.06
C HIS A 77 1.74 21.00 -8.17
N GLU A 78 1.93 20.96 -6.84
CA GLU A 78 0.91 21.28 -5.86
C GLU A 78 0.77 22.81 -5.68
N ASP A 79 0.68 23.54 -6.78
CA ASP A 79 0.39 24.97 -6.76
C ASP A 79 -1.12 25.12 -6.60
N SER A 80 -1.56 25.27 -5.35
CA SER A 80 -2.93 25.72 -5.05
C SER A 80 -2.92 27.24 -4.95
N GLU A 81 -3.55 27.93 -5.91
CA GLU A 81 -3.98 29.31 -5.65
C GLU A 81 -5.09 29.25 -4.61
N GLY A 82 -4.73 29.50 -3.35
CA GLY A 82 -5.70 29.66 -2.28
C GLY A 82 -6.61 30.82 -2.61
N LEU A 83 -7.86 30.52 -2.99
CA LEU A 83 -8.96 31.47 -2.87
C LEU A 83 -9.17 31.74 -1.37
N HIS A 84 -8.51 32.78 -0.88
CA HIS A 84 -8.94 33.53 0.29
C HIS A 84 -10.21 34.32 -0.02
#